data_AF-A0A938UU95-F1
#
_entry.id   AF-A0A938UU95-F1
#
_cell.length_a   1.000
_cell.length_b   1.000
_cell.length_c   1.000
_cell.angle_alpha   90.00
_cell.angle_beta   90.00
_cell.angle_gamma   90.00
#
_symmetry.space_group_name_H-M   'P 1'
#
loop_
_entity.id
_entity.type
_entity.pdbx_description
1 polymer ?
#
loop_
_entity_poly.entity_id
_entity_poly.type
_entity_poly.pdbx_seq_one_letter_code
_entity_poly.pdbx_strand_id
1 'polypeptide(L)'
;MSYVRSTPEDSLVRQVFVEQWPRLQRELREANEGRGPPKFITKAVNAFLDCGFLSKGFCRLYCKSCKSDQLVAFSSKSRGICSSCDGRRMTELAAHLCDSVIGEVPVRQFVVTTTYI
;
A
#
# COMPACT_ATOMS: atom_id res chain seq x y z
N MET A 1 -17.67 -0.37 18.20
CA MET A 1 -16.28 -0.56 17.75
C MET A 1 -15.57 0.78 17.76
N SER A 2 -14.50 0.94 18.57
CA SER A 2 -13.53 2.02 18.36
C SER A 2 -12.62 1.61 17.20
N TYR A 3 -12.39 2.51 16.24
CA TYR A 3 -11.44 2.27 15.16
C TYR A 3 -10.02 2.28 15.71
N VAL A 4 -9.22 1.29 15.32
CA VAL A 4 -7.79 1.21 15.62
C VAL A 4 -7.04 1.45 14.31
N ARG A 5 -6.11 2.42 14.34
CA ARG A 5 -5.31 2.76 13.16
C ARG A 5 -4.35 1.61 12.82
N SER A 6 -4.30 1.24 11.54
CA SER A 6 -3.23 0.38 11.02
C SER A 6 -1.88 1.12 11.07
N THR A 7 -0.81 0.41 11.47
CA THR A 7 0.56 0.94 11.56
C THR A 7 1.49 0.24 10.55
N PRO A 8 1.31 0.45 9.22
CA PRO A 8 2.18 -0.15 8.22
C PRO A 8 3.65 0.28 8.35
N GLU A 9 3.92 1.41 9.00
CA GLU A 9 5.26 1.89 9.33
C GLU A 9 6.06 0.94 10.24
N ASP A 10 5.38 0.13 11.04
CA ASP A 10 5.97 -0.83 11.97
C ASP A 10 6.08 -2.24 11.36
N SER A 11 5.64 -2.42 10.11
CA SER A 11 5.64 -3.72 9.46
C SER A 11 7.06 -4.25 9.19
N LEU A 12 7.22 -5.58 9.32
CA LEU A 12 8.47 -6.28 8.99
C LEU A 12 8.91 -6.02 7.56
N VAL A 13 7.96 -6.01 6.60
CA VAL A 13 8.24 -5.72 5.19
C VAL A 13 8.90 -4.35 5.06
N ARG A 14 8.39 -3.32 5.76
CA ARG A 14 9.03 -2.00 5.71
C ARG A 14 10.42 -2.02 6.32
N GLN A 15 10.62 -2.69 7.46
CA GLN A 15 11.94 -2.81 8.10
C GLN A 15 12.97 -3.40 7.13
N VAL A 16 12.61 -4.51 6.45
CA VAL A 16 13.47 -5.13 5.43
C VAL A 16 13.75 -4.17 4.27
N PHE A 17 12.74 -3.44 3.78
CA PHE A 17 12.96 -2.45 2.71
C PHE A 17 13.86 -1.30 3.15
N VAL A 18 13.73 -0.79 4.37
CA VAL A 18 14.62 0.26 4.89
C VAL A 18 16.07 -0.21 4.88
N GLU A 19 16.31 -1.46 5.28
CA GLU A 19 17.65 -2.03 5.35
C GLU A 19 18.22 -2.34 3.95
N GLN A 20 17.42 -2.99 3.10
CA GLN A 20 17.93 -3.56 1.84
C GLN A 20 17.81 -2.61 0.64
N TRP A 21 16.93 -1.60 0.68
CA TRP A 21 16.71 -0.72 -0.47
C TRP A 21 17.96 0.05 -0.93
N PRO A 22 18.76 0.68 -0.03
CA PRO A 22 19.99 1.36 -0.44
C PRO A 22 21.00 0.39 -1.06
N ARG A 23 21.10 -0.83 -0.53
CA ARG A 23 21.97 -1.88 -1.06
C ARG A 23 21.54 -2.29 -2.46
N LEU A 24 20.25 -2.58 -2.67
CA LEU A 24 19.72 -2.95 -3.97
C LEU A 24 19.92 -1.84 -5.01
N GLN A 25 19.74 -0.57 -4.61
CA GLN A 25 20.01 0.56 -5.50
C GLN A 25 21.47 0.61 -5.95
N ARG A 26 22.43 0.30 -5.06
CA ARG A 26 23.86 0.25 -5.40
C ARG A 26 24.15 -0.91 -6.36
N GLU A 27 23.71 -2.12 -6.03
CA GLU A 27 23.93 -3.32 -6.86
C GLU A 27 23.35 -3.14 -8.28
N LEU A 28 22.16 -2.55 -8.40
CA LEU A 28 21.56 -2.27 -9.70
C LEU A 28 22.32 -1.22 -10.50
N ARG A 29 22.91 -0.22 -9.86
CA ARG A 29 23.75 0.78 -10.53
C ARG A 29 25.04 0.16 -11.04
N GLU A 30 25.68 -0.68 -10.22
CA GLU A 30 26.89 -1.40 -10.60
C GLU A 30 26.63 -2.32 -11.80
N ALA A 31 25.50 -3.03 -11.80
CA ALA A 31 25.13 -3.94 -12.88
C ALA A 31 24.66 -3.23 -14.18
N ASN A 32 24.19 -1.99 -14.10
CA ASN A 32 23.57 -1.28 -15.25
C ASN A 32 24.29 0.03 -15.61
N GLU A 33 25.62 0.03 -15.70
CA GLU A 33 26.41 1.18 -16.17
C GLU A 33 26.10 2.50 -15.40
N GLY A 34 25.89 2.39 -14.09
CA GLY A 34 25.53 3.51 -13.21
C GLY A 34 24.03 3.85 -13.19
N ARG A 35 23.20 3.21 -14.02
CA ARG A 35 21.75 3.42 -14.04
C ARG A 35 21.11 2.69 -12.88
N GLY A 36 20.39 3.44 -12.04
CA GLY A 36 19.62 2.86 -10.95
C GLY A 36 18.34 2.18 -11.44
N PRO A 37 17.52 1.67 -10.50
CA PRO A 37 16.22 1.10 -10.83
C PRO A 37 15.34 2.12 -11.60
N PRO A 38 14.39 1.64 -12.43
CA PRO A 38 13.45 2.51 -13.11
C PRO A 38 12.79 3.51 -12.17
N LYS A 39 12.55 4.75 -12.66
CA LYS A 39 12.03 5.84 -11.84
C LYS A 39 10.70 5.49 -11.16
N PHE A 40 9.83 4.74 -11.83
CA PHE A 40 8.54 4.34 -11.27
C PHE A 40 8.69 3.38 -10.08
N ILE A 41 9.68 2.48 -10.11
CA ILE A 41 10.01 1.60 -8.97
C ILE A 41 10.52 2.44 -7.80
N THR A 42 11.47 3.33 -8.05
CA THR A 42 12.02 4.20 -6.99
C THR A 42 10.94 5.04 -6.34
N LYS A 43 10.03 5.62 -7.14
CA LYS A 43 8.88 6.38 -6.65
C LYS A 43 7.95 5.52 -5.80
N ALA A 44 7.65 4.29 -6.24
CA ALA A 44 6.75 3.37 -5.53
C ALA A 44 7.35 2.91 -4.18
N VAL A 45 8.65 2.60 -4.16
CA VAL A 45 9.35 2.20 -2.92
C VAL A 45 9.44 3.36 -1.94
N ASN A 46 9.82 4.56 -2.40
CA ASN A 46 9.88 5.72 -1.52
C ASN A 46 8.50 6.08 -0.93
N ALA A 47 7.44 6.02 -1.74
CA ALA A 47 6.07 6.22 -1.25
C ALA A 47 5.63 5.14 -0.26
N PHE A 48 6.12 3.90 -0.40
CA PHE A 48 5.91 2.85 0.57
C PHE A 48 6.66 3.12 1.89
N LEU A 49 7.92 3.55 1.84
CA LEU A 49 8.73 3.84 3.02
C LEU A 49 8.15 4.99 3.86
N ASP A 50 7.45 5.93 3.23
CA ASP A 50 6.73 7.05 3.86
C ASP A 50 5.29 6.69 4.32
N CYS A 51 4.77 5.53 3.93
CA CYS A 51 3.40 5.12 4.22
C CYS A 51 3.16 4.97 5.72
N GLY A 52 2.02 5.45 6.21
CA GLY A 52 1.60 5.27 7.60
C GLY A 52 2.11 6.32 8.59
N PHE A 53 3.17 7.07 8.26
CA PHE A 53 3.64 8.13 9.12
C PHE A 53 2.71 9.35 9.10
N LEU A 54 2.20 9.73 10.28
CA LEU A 54 1.44 10.97 10.44
C LEU A 54 2.29 12.21 10.07
N SER A 55 3.61 12.18 10.29
CA SER A 55 4.52 13.27 9.89
C SER A 55 4.63 13.46 8.38
N LYS A 56 4.20 12.47 7.57
CA LYS A 56 4.16 12.54 6.11
C LYS A 56 2.81 13.02 5.56
N GLY A 57 1.86 13.28 6.46
CA GLY A 57 0.52 13.76 6.14
C GLY A 57 -0.57 12.81 6.61
N PHE A 58 -1.71 13.38 7.00
CA PHE A 58 -2.86 12.65 7.50
C PHE A 58 -4.17 13.38 7.20
N CYS A 59 -5.26 12.63 7.22
CA CYS A 59 -6.62 13.14 7.26
C CYS A 59 -7.16 13.02 8.70
N ARG A 60 -7.84 14.06 9.18
CA ARG A 60 -8.55 14.03 10.46
C ARG A 60 -10.02 13.72 10.20
N LEU A 61 -10.48 12.59 10.72
CA LEU A 61 -11.88 12.19 10.70
C LEU A 61 -12.51 12.58 12.03
N TYR A 62 -13.43 13.54 11.98
CA TYR A 62 -14.14 14.03 13.16
C TYR A 62 -15.65 13.83 13.00
N CYS A 63 -16.27 13.13 13.95
CA CYS A 63 -17.70 12.94 13.98
C CYS A 63 -18.38 13.96 14.89
N LYS A 64 -19.29 14.79 14.35
CA LYS A 64 -19.98 15.83 15.13
C LYS A 64 -20.97 15.27 16.16
N SER A 65 -21.55 14.09 15.93
CA SER A 65 -22.57 13.49 16.80
C SER A 65 -21.93 12.76 17.98
N CYS A 66 -21.01 11.83 17.73
CA CYS A 66 -20.34 11.07 18.79
C CYS A 66 -19.01 11.67 19.28
N LYS A 67 -18.59 12.81 18.72
CA LYS A 67 -17.38 13.56 19.09
C LYS A 67 -16.07 12.76 18.93
N SER A 68 -16.10 11.63 18.22
CA SER A 68 -14.91 10.85 17.93
C SER A 68 -13.98 11.62 17.00
N ASP A 69 -12.68 11.50 17.27
CA ASP A 69 -11.62 12.15 16.51
C ASP A 69 -10.53 11.12 16.21
N GLN A 70 -10.19 10.99 14.94
CA GLN A 70 -9.24 9.98 14.47
C GLN A 70 -8.34 10.55 13.40
N LEU A 71 -7.06 10.21 13.51
CA LEU A 71 -6.06 10.55 12.49
C LEU A 71 -5.81 9.33 11.61
N VAL A 72 -5.93 9.53 10.31
CA VAL A 72 -5.67 8.52 9.29
C VAL A 72 -4.49 8.98 8.45
N ALA A 73 -3.35 8.30 8.60
CA ALA A 73 -2.18 8.57 7.79
C ALA A 73 -2.45 8.32 6.30
N PHE A 74 -1.72 9.03 5.45
CA PHE A 74 -1.81 8.79 4.01
C PHE A 74 -1.23 7.43 3.61
N SER A 75 -1.85 6.84 2.59
CA SER A 75 -1.41 5.59 1.98
C SER A 75 -0.30 5.85 0.97
N SER A 76 0.53 4.83 0.70
CA SER A 76 1.59 4.89 -0.32
C SER A 76 1.05 5.13 -1.73
N LYS A 77 -0.22 4.81 -1.98
CA LYS A 77 -0.88 4.76 -3.31
C LYS A 77 -0.17 3.82 -4.32
N SER A 78 0.88 3.10 -3.90
CA SER A 78 1.56 2.07 -4.69
C SER A 78 0.76 0.76 -4.71
N ARG A 79 1.24 -0.24 -5.46
CA ARG A 79 0.65 -1.57 -5.59
C ARG A 79 1.73 -2.61 -5.30
N GLY A 80 1.37 -3.68 -4.59
CA GLY A 80 2.19 -4.88 -4.43
C GLY A 80 3.37 -4.77 -3.48
N ILE A 81 3.41 -3.74 -2.63
CA ILE A 81 4.51 -3.54 -1.66
C ILE A 81 3.94 -3.38 -0.23
N CYS A 82 2.92 -2.55 -0.08
CA CYS A 82 2.31 -2.27 1.22
C CYS A 82 1.08 -3.15 1.44
N SER A 83 1.22 -4.23 2.20
CA SER A 83 0.11 -5.17 2.47
C SER A 83 -1.12 -4.51 3.09
N SER A 84 -0.95 -3.44 3.89
CA SER A 84 -2.07 -2.68 4.45
C SER A 84 -2.84 -1.90 3.37
N CYS A 85 -2.13 -1.25 2.44
CA CYS A 85 -2.75 -0.51 1.35
C CYS A 85 -3.37 -1.44 0.30
N ASP A 86 -2.69 -2.56 -0.01
CA ASP A 86 -3.21 -3.55 -0.94
C ASP A 86 -4.43 -4.27 -0.35
N GLY A 87 -4.39 -4.64 0.93
CA GLY A 87 -5.55 -5.19 1.64
C GLY A 87 -6.74 -4.23 1.63
N ARG A 88 -6.52 -2.94 1.91
CA ARG A 88 -7.57 -1.92 1.80
C ARG A 88 -8.15 -1.85 0.38
N ARG A 89 -7.29 -1.80 -0.64
CA ARG A 89 -7.73 -1.74 -2.05
C ARG A 89 -8.50 -2.99 -2.45
N MET A 90 -8.10 -4.17 -1.97
CA MET A 90 -8.81 -5.43 -2.20
C MET A 90 -10.22 -5.38 -1.59
N THR A 91 -10.36 -4.91 -0.35
CA THR A 91 -11.65 -4.76 0.31
C THR A 91 -12.54 -3.74 -0.41
N GLU A 92 -12.00 -2.59 -0.79
CA GLU A 92 -12.73 -1.56 -1.55
C GLU A 92 -13.22 -2.11 -2.90
N LEU A 93 -12.37 -2.85 -3.62
CA LEU A 93 -12.74 -3.47 -4.89
C LEU A 93 -13.80 -4.56 -4.69
N ALA A 94 -13.65 -5.41 -3.66
CA ALA A 94 -14.62 -6.46 -3.37
C ALA A 94 -16.00 -5.88 -3.07
N ALA A 95 -16.08 -4.84 -2.25
CA ALA A 95 -17.35 -4.15 -1.97
C ALA A 95 -17.97 -3.59 -3.26
N HIS A 96 -17.20 -2.88 -4.08
CA HIS A 96 -17.70 -2.37 -5.36
C HIS A 96 -18.20 -3.48 -6.30
N LEU A 97 -17.47 -4.59 -6.38
CA LEU A 97 -17.86 -5.72 -7.21
C LEU A 97 -19.18 -6.34 -6.73
N CYS A 98 -19.33 -6.58 -5.43
CA CYS A 98 -20.55 -7.14 -4.85
C CYS A 98 -21.74 -6.18 -5.00
N ASP A 99 -21.55 -4.90 -4.66
CA ASP A 99 -22.65 -3.95 -4.51
C ASP A 99 -23.09 -3.33 -5.84
N SER A 100 -22.21 -3.31 -6.85
CA SER A 100 -22.44 -2.52 -8.08
C SER A 100 -22.19 -3.25 -9.40
N VAL A 101 -21.54 -4.43 -9.40
CA VAL A 101 -21.10 -5.08 -10.65
C VAL A 101 -21.70 -6.47 -10.82
N ILE A 102 -21.55 -7.34 -9.84
CA ILE A 102 -21.76 -8.77 -10.00
C ILE A 102 -23.22 -9.19 -9.82
N GLY A 103 -24.01 -8.48 -9.01
CA GLY A 103 -25.42 -8.80 -8.75
C GLY A 103 -25.61 -10.15 -8.03
N GLU A 104 -26.85 -10.49 -7.68
CA GLU A 104 -27.19 -11.75 -6.99
C GLU A 104 -27.29 -12.92 -7.98
N VAL A 105 -26.15 -13.31 -8.55
CA VAL A 105 -26.04 -14.46 -9.48
C VAL A 105 -24.96 -15.44 -9.01
N PRO A 106 -25.03 -16.73 -9.40
CA PRO A 106 -23.94 -17.66 -9.15
C PRO A 106 -22.64 -17.20 -9.82
N VAL A 107 -21.56 -17.08 -9.06
CA VAL A 107 -20.26 -16.58 -9.53
C VAL A 107 -19.19 -17.65 -9.36
N ARG A 108 -18.27 -17.72 -10.32
CA ARG A 108 -17.05 -18.54 -10.23
C ARG A 108 -15.82 -17.65 -10.38
N GLN A 109 -15.01 -17.56 -9.34
CA GLN A 109 -13.77 -16.80 -9.36
C GLN A 109 -12.64 -17.65 -9.96
N PHE A 110 -11.91 -17.09 -10.93
CA PHE A 110 -10.66 -17.64 -11.45
C PHE A 110 -9.52 -16.69 -11.10
N VAL A 111 -8.42 -17.23 -10.58
CA VAL A 111 -7.19 -16.48 -10.32
C VAL A 111 -6.13 -16.97 -11.28
N VAL A 112 -5.62 -16.07 -12.13
CA VAL A 112 -4.54 -16.35 -13.07
C VAL A 112 -3.30 -15.60 -12.63
N THR A 113 -2.28 -16.32 -12.24
CA THR A 113 -0.95 -15.76 -11.96
C THR A 113 -0.09 -15.92 -13.20
N THR A 114 0.39 -14.81 -13.75
CA THR A 114 1.38 -14.83 -14.83
C THR A 114 2.69 -14.27 -14.29
N THR A 115 3.80 -14.93 -14.58
CA THR A 115 5.11 -14.30 -14.46
C THR A 115 5.28 -13.42 -15.68
N TYR A 116 5.65 -12.14 -15.49
CA TYR A 116 6.01 -11.27 -16.62
C TYR A 116 7.11 -11.99 -17.43
N ILE A 117 6.74 -12.44 -18.64
CA ILE A 117 7.64 -12.94 -19.67
C ILE A 117 8.08 -11.74 -20.50
#